data_AF-A0A699TND4-F1
#
_entry.id   AF-A0A699TND4-F1
#
_cell.length_a   1.000
_cell.length_b   1.000
_cell.length_c   1.000
_cell.angle_alpha   90.00
_cell.angle_beta   90.00
_cell.angle_gamma   90.00
#
_symmetry.space_group_name_H-M   'P 1'
#
loop_
_entity.id
_entity.type
_entity.pdbx_description
1 polymer ?
#
loop_
_entity_poly.entity_id
_entity_poly.type
_entity_poly.pdbx_seq_one_letter_code
_entity_poly.pdbx_strand_id
1 'polypeptide(L)'
;GAAFATANPKSTISQIKRLIGMQYKELSVQEELKLLPFVTKEGPRGGILIELEYLKEKMMFTPVEILGMLFKHLKHIAEKNLESAVVDCVIGIPSLRASCEKLKKVLSANTEAPLSIECLIEDNDVKGIITREEFENLSQHLLERVTIPCLKAVEDSGISVDKIYTIELVG
;
A
#
# COMPACT_ATOMS: atom_id res chain seq x y z
N GLY A 1 -16.79 -6.67 -0.32
CA GLY A 1 -17.28 -5.57 0.54
C GLY A 1 -17.85 -6.15 1.81
N ALA A 2 -17.77 -5.43 2.93
CA ALA A 2 -18.04 -5.91 4.30
C ALA A 2 -19.31 -6.77 4.49
N ALA A 3 -20.35 -6.60 3.66
CA ALA A 3 -21.57 -7.40 3.67
C ALA A 3 -21.38 -8.91 3.35
N PHE A 4 -20.36 -9.29 2.57
CA PHE A 4 -20.07 -10.72 2.31
C PHE A 4 -19.23 -11.35 3.43
N ALA A 5 -18.42 -10.55 4.12
CA ALA A 5 -17.59 -11.01 5.23
C ALA A 5 -18.43 -11.46 6.44
N THR A 6 -19.60 -10.85 6.65
CA THR A 6 -20.57 -11.25 7.68
C THR A 6 -21.40 -12.46 7.27
N ALA A 7 -21.62 -12.71 5.98
CA ALA A 7 -22.39 -13.85 5.48
C ALA A 7 -21.60 -15.17 5.48
N ASN A 8 -20.29 -15.13 5.22
CA ASN A 8 -19.40 -16.28 5.24
C ASN A 8 -18.07 -15.98 5.96
N PRO A 9 -18.08 -15.75 7.29
CA PRO A 9 -16.91 -15.31 8.03
C PRO A 9 -15.77 -16.34 8.01
N LYS A 10 -16.10 -17.64 8.00
CA LYS A 10 -15.12 -18.75 7.99
C LYS A 10 -14.38 -18.92 6.66
N SER A 11 -14.99 -18.45 5.57
CA SER A 11 -14.41 -18.55 4.22
C SER A 11 -13.95 -17.19 3.67
N THR A 12 -14.18 -16.11 4.43
CA THR A 12 -13.73 -14.76 4.07
C THR A 12 -12.43 -14.46 4.79
N ILE A 13 -11.35 -14.45 4.02
CA ILE A 13 -10.01 -14.23 4.55
C ILE A 13 -9.68 -12.75 4.44
N SER A 14 -9.21 -12.17 5.53
CA SER A 14 -8.78 -10.78 5.62
C SER A 14 -7.48 -10.70 6.40
N GLN A 15 -6.81 -9.55 6.34
CA GLN A 15 -5.59 -9.27 7.11
C GLN A 15 -4.40 -10.21 6.81
N ILE A 16 -4.43 -10.93 5.70
CA ILE A 16 -3.44 -11.96 5.31
C ILE A 16 -2.01 -11.42 5.30
N LYS A 17 -1.82 -10.15 4.92
CA LYS A 17 -0.50 -9.52 4.85
C LYS A 17 0.24 -9.61 6.20
N ARG A 18 -0.47 -9.52 7.32
CA ARG A 18 0.08 -9.59 8.69
C ARG A 18 0.69 -10.95 9.00
N LEU A 19 0.16 -12.02 8.39
CA LEU A 19 0.60 -13.38 8.66
C LEU A 19 1.84 -13.80 7.86
N ILE A 20 2.33 -12.95 6.96
CA ILE A 20 3.46 -13.28 6.08
C ILE A 20 4.77 -13.17 6.88
N GLY A 21 5.53 -14.26 6.91
CA GLY A 21 6.85 -14.31 7.59
C GLY A 21 6.77 -14.66 9.08
N MET A 22 5.58 -14.65 9.68
CA MET A 22 5.35 -15.04 11.07
C MET A 22 5.58 -16.54 11.32
N GLN A 23 6.07 -16.84 12.52
CA GLN A 23 6.24 -18.21 13.02
C GLN A 23 4.99 -18.64 13.79
N TYR A 24 4.38 -19.75 13.38
CA TYR A 24 3.15 -20.26 13.97
C TYR A 24 3.28 -20.48 15.48
N LYS A 25 4.45 -20.90 15.97
CA LYS A 25 4.68 -21.21 17.39
C LYS A 25 4.93 -19.99 18.29
N GLU A 26 5.08 -18.79 17.73
CA GLU A 26 5.32 -17.59 18.52
C GLU A 26 4.09 -17.21 19.35
N LEU A 27 4.28 -16.78 20.60
CA LEU A 27 3.18 -16.51 21.54
C LEU A 27 2.25 -15.38 21.06
N SER A 28 2.85 -14.27 20.61
CA SER A 28 2.17 -13.12 20.01
C SER A 28 1.31 -13.54 18.82
N VAL A 29 1.86 -14.36 17.93
CA VAL A 29 1.18 -14.90 16.75
C VAL A 29 0.01 -15.78 17.17
N GLN A 30 0.19 -16.67 18.16
CA GLN A 30 -0.89 -17.50 18.67
C GLN A 30 -2.06 -16.70 19.28
N GLU A 31 -1.80 -15.54 19.89
CA GLU A 31 -2.85 -14.64 20.37
C GLU A 31 -3.62 -13.99 19.21
N GLU A 32 -2.91 -13.54 18.17
CA GLU A 32 -3.55 -12.97 16.97
C GLU A 32 -4.37 -14.01 16.20
N LEU A 33 -3.83 -15.23 16.01
CA LEU A 33 -4.50 -16.32 15.30
C LEU A 33 -5.85 -16.70 15.92
N LYS A 34 -6.03 -16.55 17.24
CA LYS A 34 -7.30 -16.80 17.94
C LYS A 34 -8.39 -15.77 17.63
N LEU A 35 -8.01 -14.57 17.21
CA LEU A 35 -8.93 -13.48 16.87
C LEU A 35 -9.40 -13.56 15.42
N LEU A 36 -8.76 -14.39 14.59
CA LEU A 36 -9.07 -14.52 13.18
C LEU A 36 -10.33 -15.38 12.97
N PRO A 37 -11.20 -15.02 12.01
CA PRO A 37 -12.44 -15.75 11.77
C PRO A 37 -12.25 -17.04 10.97
N PHE A 38 -11.00 -17.43 10.67
CA PHE A 38 -10.63 -18.59 9.87
C PHE A 38 -9.64 -19.49 10.60
N VAL A 39 -9.62 -20.77 10.23
CA VAL A 39 -8.80 -21.79 10.89
C VAL A 39 -7.36 -21.72 10.37
N THR A 40 -6.39 -21.79 11.29
CA THR A 40 -4.97 -21.83 10.96
C THR A 40 -4.28 -23.06 11.55
N LYS A 41 -3.17 -23.50 10.94
CA LYS A 41 -2.36 -24.64 11.37
C LYS A 41 -0.87 -24.36 11.17
N GLU A 42 -0.03 -25.11 11.87
CA GLU A 42 1.41 -25.10 11.63
C GLU A 42 1.70 -25.68 10.24
N GLY A 43 2.48 -24.93 9.47
CA GLY A 43 2.94 -25.27 8.14
C GLY A 43 4.40 -25.73 8.10
N PRO A 44 4.90 -26.02 6.89
CA PRO A 44 6.31 -26.32 6.69
C PRO A 44 7.21 -25.21 7.24
N ARG A 45 8.35 -25.59 7.84
CA ARG A 45 9.33 -24.67 8.42
C ARG A 45 8.78 -23.75 9.52
N GLY A 46 7.69 -24.15 10.18
CA GLY A 46 7.07 -23.40 11.27
C GLY A 46 6.19 -22.23 10.83
N GLY A 47 5.97 -22.05 9.52
CA GLY A 47 5.08 -21.01 9.00
C GLY A 47 3.59 -21.28 9.27
N ILE A 48 2.74 -20.35 8.86
CA ILE A 48 1.29 -20.44 9.06
C ILE A 48 0.62 -21.02 7.80
N LEU A 49 -0.31 -21.95 7.97
CA LEU A 49 -1.27 -22.37 6.95
C LEU A 49 -2.68 -21.94 7.33
N ILE A 50 -3.46 -21.53 6.34
CA ILE A 50 -4.87 -21.15 6.46
C ILE A 50 -5.70 -22.26 5.82
N GLU A 51 -6.65 -22.81 6.59
CA GLU A 51 -7.60 -23.82 6.10
C GLU A 51 -8.80 -23.12 5.46
N LEU A 52 -9.11 -23.50 4.22
CA LEU A 52 -10.26 -23.03 3.47
C LEU A 52 -11.11 -24.20 3.00
N GLU A 53 -12.42 -24.01 3.02
CA GLU A 53 -13.35 -24.92 2.38
C GLU A 53 -13.69 -24.40 0.98
N TYR A 54 -13.25 -25.14 -0.04
CA TYR A 54 -13.55 -24.85 -1.44
C TYR A 54 -14.19 -26.08 -2.07
N LEU A 55 -15.37 -25.92 -2.69
CA LEU A 55 -16.12 -27.02 -3.28
C LEU A 55 -16.35 -28.21 -2.33
N LYS A 56 -16.54 -27.93 -1.02
CA LYS A 56 -16.66 -28.91 0.08
C LYS A 56 -15.39 -29.70 0.40
N GLU A 57 -14.27 -29.33 -0.20
CA GLU A 57 -12.95 -29.87 0.12
C GLU A 57 -12.16 -28.88 0.97
N LYS A 58 -11.48 -29.42 1.98
CA LYS A 58 -10.57 -28.63 2.82
C LYS A 58 -9.23 -28.53 2.12
N MET A 59 -8.83 -27.31 1.83
CA MET A 59 -7.54 -26.98 1.25
C MET A 59 -6.74 -26.13 2.24
N MET A 60 -5.42 -26.29 2.21
CA MET A 60 -4.51 -25.50 3.05
C MET A 60 -3.67 -24.62 2.15
N PHE A 61 -3.58 -23.33 2.49
CA PHE A 61 -2.76 -22.38 1.76
C PHE A 61 -1.91 -21.55 2.72
N THR A 62 -0.73 -21.19 2.28
CA THR A 62 0.08 -20.17 2.95
C THR A 62 -0.55 -18.79 2.74
N PRO A 63 -0.28 -17.83 3.65
CA PRO A 63 -0.65 -16.44 3.46
C PRO A 63 -0.17 -15.88 2.10
N VAL A 64 1.02 -16.27 1.67
CA VAL A 64 1.62 -15.84 0.40
C VAL A 64 0.85 -16.36 -0.81
N GLU A 65 0.41 -17.63 -0.79
CA GLU A 65 -0.39 -18.20 -1.87
C GLU A 65 -1.75 -17.50 -2.02
N ILE A 66 -2.43 -17.21 -0.90
CA ILE A 66 -3.72 -16.51 -0.96
C ILE A 66 -3.53 -15.06 -1.45
N LEU A 67 -2.48 -14.37 -1.01
CA LEU A 67 -2.15 -13.05 -1.54
C LEU A 67 -1.84 -13.12 -3.04
N GLY A 68 -1.16 -14.18 -3.49
CA GLY A 68 -0.92 -14.46 -4.91
C GLY A 68 -2.20 -14.68 -5.71
N MET A 69 -3.19 -15.37 -5.16
CA MET A 69 -4.52 -15.52 -5.79
C MET A 69 -5.22 -14.17 -5.96
N LEU A 70 -5.16 -13.31 -4.93
CA LEU A 70 -5.70 -11.95 -5.01
C LEU A 70 -4.99 -11.13 -6.09
N PHE A 71 -3.66 -11.12 -6.11
CA PHE A 71 -2.89 -10.39 -7.14
C PHE A 71 -3.15 -10.91 -8.54
N LYS A 72 -3.28 -12.23 -8.71
CA LYS A 72 -3.66 -12.82 -10.01
C LYS A 72 -5.03 -12.34 -10.46
N HIS A 73 -6.00 -12.26 -9.55
CA HIS A 73 -7.34 -11.75 -9.86
C HIS A 73 -7.31 -10.26 -10.23
N LEU A 74 -6.57 -9.44 -9.49
CA LEU A 74 -6.39 -8.01 -9.78
C LEU A 74 -5.69 -7.79 -11.12
N LYS A 75 -4.66 -8.57 -11.43
CA LYS A 75 -4.00 -8.57 -12.74
C LYS A 75 -4.99 -8.88 -13.86
N HIS A 76 -5.80 -9.93 -13.70
CA HIS A 76 -6.80 -10.29 -14.71
C HIS A 76 -7.82 -9.16 -14.97
N ILE A 77 -8.27 -8.48 -13.91
CA ILE A 77 -9.16 -7.30 -14.05
C ILE A 77 -8.45 -6.18 -14.82
N ALA A 78 -7.19 -5.88 -14.47
CA ALA A 78 -6.41 -4.83 -15.13
C ALA A 78 -6.18 -5.14 -16.62
N GLU A 79 -5.77 -6.37 -16.94
CA GLU A 79 -5.54 -6.80 -18.33
C GLU A 79 -6.81 -6.72 -19.17
N LYS A 80 -7.96 -7.10 -18.59
CA LYS A 80 -9.26 -6.98 -19.25
C LYS A 80 -9.62 -5.53 -19.54
N ASN A 81 -9.35 -4.61 -18.61
CA ASN A 81 -9.69 -3.20 -18.77
C ASN A 81 -8.73 -2.45 -19.71
N LEU A 82 -7.47 -2.86 -19.77
CA LEU A 82 -6.44 -2.26 -20.62
C LEU A 82 -6.35 -2.91 -22.01
N GLU A 83 -7.03 -4.03 -22.21
CA GLU A 83 -6.91 -4.89 -23.40
C GLU A 83 -5.46 -5.26 -23.74
N SER A 84 -4.61 -5.33 -22.71
CA SER A 84 -3.17 -5.49 -22.85
C SER A 84 -2.59 -6.26 -21.65
N ALA A 85 -1.47 -6.95 -21.88
CA ALA A 85 -0.81 -7.72 -20.85
C ALA A 85 -0.15 -6.80 -19.81
N VAL A 86 -0.31 -7.16 -18.53
CA VAL A 86 0.36 -6.46 -17.41
C VAL A 86 1.58 -7.27 -17.01
N VAL A 87 2.76 -6.76 -17.35
CA VAL A 87 4.05 -7.41 -17.07
C VAL A 87 4.55 -7.07 -15.67
N ASP A 88 4.52 -5.78 -15.33
CA ASP A 88 5.04 -5.25 -14.07
C ASP A 88 3.92 -4.60 -13.24
N CYS A 89 4.02 -4.75 -11.92
CA CYS A 89 3.14 -4.04 -10.98
C CYS A 89 3.91 -3.53 -9.77
N VAL A 90 3.52 -2.35 -9.29
CA VAL A 90 4.02 -1.78 -8.03
C VAL A 90 2.93 -1.94 -6.98
N ILE A 91 3.22 -2.71 -5.93
CA ILE A 91 2.30 -2.88 -4.80
C ILE A 91 2.56 -1.74 -3.82
N GLY A 92 1.76 -0.68 -3.92
CA GLY A 92 1.82 0.42 -2.95
C GLY A 92 1.31 -0.03 -1.59
N ILE A 93 2.01 0.34 -0.52
CA ILE A 93 1.48 0.25 0.85
C ILE A 93 0.50 1.42 1.02
N PRO A 94 -0.83 1.20 1.09
CA PRO A 94 -1.79 2.29 1.08
C PRO A 94 -1.63 3.24 2.29
N SER A 95 -1.23 2.70 3.45
CA SER A 95 -0.94 3.47 4.66
C SER A 95 0.25 4.42 4.46
N LEU A 96 1.32 3.98 3.81
CA LEU A 96 2.47 4.83 3.47
C LEU A 96 2.05 5.98 2.57
N ARG A 97 1.32 5.68 1.48
CA ARG A 97 0.86 6.73 0.55
C ARG A 97 -0.05 7.74 1.25
N ALA A 98 -1.04 7.27 2.01
CA ALA A 98 -1.96 8.15 2.72
C ALA A 98 -1.24 9.04 3.74
N SER A 99 -0.28 8.48 4.49
CA SER A 99 0.53 9.25 5.43
C SER A 99 1.43 10.26 4.73
N CYS A 100 2.08 9.91 3.61
CA CYS A 100 2.87 10.86 2.83
C CYS A 100 2.01 11.98 2.21
N GLU A 101 0.82 11.68 1.70
CA GLU A 101 -0.12 12.71 1.20
C GLU A 101 -0.57 13.66 2.31
N LYS A 102 -0.84 13.12 3.51
CA LYS A 102 -1.16 13.92 4.70
C LYS A 102 0.01 14.81 5.11
N LEU A 103 1.23 14.25 5.19
CA LEU A 103 2.45 14.99 5.52
C LEU A 103 2.66 16.15 4.56
N LYS A 104 2.57 15.91 3.24
CA LYS A 104 2.72 16.95 2.22
C LYS A 104 1.78 18.14 2.47
N LYS A 105 0.50 17.87 2.80
CA LYS A 105 -0.50 18.91 3.06
C LYS A 105 -0.24 19.69 4.35
N VAL A 106 0.26 19.03 5.39
CA VAL A 106 0.59 19.72 6.65
C VAL A 106 1.87 20.54 6.48
N LEU A 107 2.89 19.96 5.85
CA LEU A 107 4.19 20.59 5.64
C LEU A 107 4.13 21.77 4.66
N SER A 108 3.11 21.89 3.81
CA SER A 108 2.95 23.11 2.98
C SER A 108 2.69 24.36 3.82
N ALA A 109 2.09 24.23 5.01
CA ALA A 109 1.82 25.33 5.93
C ALA A 109 2.74 25.33 7.16
N ASN A 110 3.37 24.21 7.51
CA ASN A 110 4.15 24.04 8.74
C ASN A 110 5.59 23.59 8.45
N THR A 111 6.52 23.85 9.37
CA THR A 111 7.93 23.47 9.24
C THR A 111 8.19 22.01 9.61
N GLU A 112 7.29 21.37 10.34
CA GLU A 112 7.36 19.98 10.75
C GLU A 112 5.97 19.36 10.84
N ALA A 113 5.90 18.03 10.78
CA ALA A 113 4.65 17.30 10.92
C ALA A 113 4.88 15.92 11.57
N PRO A 114 3.95 15.45 12.42
CA PRO A 114 4.01 14.11 12.97
C PRO A 114 3.76 13.08 11.87
N LEU A 115 4.71 12.17 11.71
CA LEU A 115 4.61 11.00 10.86
C LEU A 115 4.11 9.82 11.68
N SER A 116 3.05 9.18 11.21
CA SER A 116 2.57 7.90 11.74
C SER A 116 2.19 7.02 10.57
N ILE A 117 2.82 5.86 10.44
CA ILE A 117 2.52 4.87 9.41
C ILE A 117 2.32 3.53 10.10
N GLU A 118 1.11 3.00 9.99
CA GLU A 118 0.76 1.71 10.57
C GLU A 118 1.31 0.56 9.74
N CYS A 119 1.85 -0.44 10.43
CA CYS A 119 2.38 -1.69 9.87
C CYS A 119 3.32 -1.47 8.66
N LEU A 120 4.34 -0.61 8.82
CA LEU A 120 5.26 -0.28 7.73
C LEU A 120 6.33 -1.37 7.52
N ILE A 121 6.92 -1.87 8.61
CA ILE A 121 7.99 -2.89 8.61
C ILE A 121 7.69 -3.91 9.72
N GLU A 122 7.57 -5.20 9.37
CA GLU A 122 7.41 -6.30 10.35
C GLU A 122 6.31 -6.03 11.39
N ASP A 123 5.16 -5.53 10.93
CA ASP A 123 4.01 -5.14 11.77
C ASP A 123 4.28 -4.07 12.84
N ASN A 124 5.44 -3.40 12.75
CA ASN A 124 5.74 -2.23 13.57
C ASN A 124 5.20 -0.96 12.92
N ASP A 125 4.52 -0.18 13.75
CA ASP A 125 4.18 1.19 13.43
C ASP A 125 5.45 2.03 13.41
N VAL A 126 5.60 2.85 12.37
CA VAL A 126 6.64 3.87 12.33
C VAL A 126 6.02 5.20 12.75
N LYS A 127 6.52 5.74 13.85
CA LYS A 127 6.14 7.04 14.39
C LYS A 127 7.36 7.93 14.48
N GLY A 128 7.20 9.21 14.15
CA GLY A 128 8.28 10.17 14.21
C GLY A 128 7.80 11.57 13.88
N ILE A 129 8.75 12.48 13.75
CA ILE A 129 8.54 13.83 13.22
C ILE A 129 9.38 13.92 11.95
N ILE A 130 8.80 14.52 10.92
CA ILE A 130 9.54 14.87 9.71
C ILE A 130 9.44 16.38 9.52
N THR A 131 10.56 16.99 9.17
CA THR A 131 10.64 18.41 8.85
C THR A 131 10.35 18.65 7.38
N ARG A 132 9.97 19.88 7.04
CA ARG A 132 9.79 20.31 5.65
C ARG A 132 11.08 20.12 4.86
N GLU A 133 12.21 20.49 5.45
CA GLU A 133 13.53 20.37 4.83
C GLU A 133 13.86 18.91 4.49
N GLU A 134 13.67 17.98 5.43
CA GLU A 134 13.87 16.55 5.17
C GLU A 134 12.95 16.03 4.06
N PHE A 135 11.67 16.44 4.08
CA PHE A 135 10.71 16.03 3.06
C PHE A 135 11.07 16.56 1.66
N GLU A 136 11.51 17.81 1.56
CA GLU A 136 11.96 18.44 0.32
C GLU A 136 13.25 17.76 -0.18
N ASN A 137 14.20 17.47 0.70
CA ASN A 137 15.42 16.73 0.35
C ASN A 137 15.10 15.32 -0.18
N LEU A 138 14.19 14.59 0.49
CA LEU A 138 13.75 13.26 0.02
C LEU A 138 13.06 13.30 -1.34
N SER A 139 12.37 14.41 -1.64
CA SER A 139 11.63 14.60 -2.88
C SER A 139 12.35 15.47 -3.91
N GLN A 140 13.60 15.84 -3.66
CA GLN A 140 14.34 16.81 -4.47
C GLN A 140 14.40 16.42 -5.94
N HIS A 141 14.70 15.15 -6.24
CA HIS A 141 14.74 14.64 -7.60
C HIS A 141 13.40 14.76 -8.36
N LEU A 142 12.26 14.79 -7.65
CA LEU A 142 10.95 15.03 -8.25
C LEU A 142 10.70 16.53 -8.45
N LEU A 143 11.11 17.36 -7.48
CA LEU A 143 10.98 18.81 -7.56
C LEU A 143 11.80 19.38 -8.73
N GLU A 144 13.02 18.89 -8.92
CA GLU A 144 13.88 19.25 -10.05
C GLU A 144 13.24 18.91 -11.42
N ARG A 145 12.48 17.81 -11.47
CA ARG A 145 11.77 17.40 -12.69
C ARG A 145 10.55 18.27 -13.01
N VAL A 146 9.98 18.98 -12.04
CA VAL A 146 8.83 19.89 -12.27
C VAL A 146 9.26 21.12 -13.08
N THR A 147 10.51 21.58 -12.92
CA THR A 147 11.00 22.76 -13.63
C THR A 147 11.07 22.53 -15.14
N ILE A 148 11.38 21.30 -15.58
CA ILE A 148 11.54 20.94 -17.00
C ILE A 148 10.27 21.24 -17.82
N PRO A 149 9.07 20.69 -17.50
CA PRO A 149 7.85 21.00 -18.24
C PRO A 149 7.42 22.46 -18.10
N CYS A 150 7.66 23.12 -16.97
CA CYS A 150 7.34 24.54 -16.80
C CYS A 150 8.17 25.41 -17.75
N LEU A 151 9.48 25.20 -17.82
CA LEU A 151 10.35 25.94 -18.73
C LEU A 151 9.99 25.68 -20.20
N LYS A 152 9.73 24.42 -20.54
CA LYS A 152 9.31 24.05 -21.89
C LYS A 152 7.98 24.71 -22.29
N ALA A 153 7.00 24.76 -21.38
CA ALA A 153 5.73 25.42 -21.64
C ALA A 153 5.90 26.94 -21.87
N VAL A 154 6.81 27.59 -21.15
CA VAL A 154 7.15 29.00 -21.37
C VAL A 154 7.81 29.19 -22.74
N GLU A 155 8.78 28.34 -23.09
CA GLU A 155 9.45 28.37 -24.39
C GLU A 155 8.44 28.18 -25.54
N ASP A 156 7.60 27.14 -25.47
CA ASP A 156 6.58 26.83 -26.47
C ASP A 156 5.54 27.95 -26.61
N SER A 157 5.30 28.74 -25.56
CA SER A 157 4.38 29.88 -25.59
C SER A 157 4.93 31.12 -26.32
N GLY A 158 6.26 31.23 -26.47
CA GLY A 158 6.91 32.43 -27.00
C GLY A 158 6.80 33.67 -26.11
N ILE A 159 6.30 33.52 -24.88
CA ILE A 159 6.14 34.60 -23.89
C ILE A 159 7.33 34.55 -22.93
N SER A 160 7.90 35.71 -22.63
CA SER A 160 8.98 35.83 -21.65
C SER A 160 8.42 35.76 -20.21
N VAL A 161 9.18 35.21 -19.27
CA VAL A 161 8.71 34.94 -17.89
C VAL A 161 8.21 36.22 -17.20
N ASP A 162 8.81 37.38 -17.51
CA ASP A 162 8.41 38.70 -17.00
C ASP A 162 6.99 39.13 -17.42
N LYS A 163 6.41 38.51 -18.46
CA LYS A 163 5.06 38.79 -18.94
C LYS A 163 4.01 37.84 -18.35
N ILE A 164 4.40 36.88 -17.52
CA ILE A 164 3.48 35.98 -16.82
C ILE A 164 2.89 36.74 -15.64
N TYR A 165 1.61 37.10 -15.73
CA TYR A 165 0.93 37.90 -14.71
C TYR A 165 0.41 37.06 -13.53
N THR A 166 -0.07 35.85 -13.81
CA THR A 166 -0.67 34.97 -12.81
C THR A 166 -0.25 33.52 -13.05
N ILE A 167 -0.01 32.78 -11.97
CA ILE A 167 0.16 31.33 -11.98
C ILE A 167 -1.01 30.74 -11.21
N GLU A 168 -1.84 29.94 -11.89
CA GLU A 168 -2.93 29.21 -11.27
C GLU A 168 -2.51 27.76 -11.03
N LEU A 169 -2.54 27.33 -9.77
CA LEU A 169 -2.26 25.96 -9.36
C LEU A 169 -3.57 25.17 -9.37
N VAL A 170 -3.63 24.13 -10.20
CA VAL A 170 -4.78 23.22 -10.32
C VAL A 170 -4.33 21.81 -9.95
N GLY A 171 -4.98 21.20 -8.95
CA GLY A 171 -4.66 19.86 -8.46
C GLY A 171 -5.48 19.43 -7.25
#